data_AF-A0A954WE65-F1
#
_entry.id   AF-A0A954WE65-F1
#
_cell.length_a   1.000
_cell.length_b   1.000
_cell.length_c   1.000
_cell.angle_alpha   90.00
_cell.angle_beta   90.00
_cell.angle_gamma   90.00
#
_symmetry.space_group_name_H-M   'P 1'
#
loop_
_entity.id
_entity.type
_entity.pdbx_description
1 polymer ?
#
loop_
_entity_poly.entity_id
_entity_poly.type
_entity_poly.pdbx_seq_one_letter_code
_entity_poly.pdbx_strand_id
1 'polypeptide(L)'
;SWELALHRTLKDADWPSRWANACRRLAATAECADEEAADWDAVILQTAFDRAEQRRTIANLAGSNVRETKAARPRVQAVFCIDVRSEVFRRHFESTADGIETLGFAGFFAFPLAYVPIGQVKARAQCPVLLTPRHTILESLPDEQDHQRAVARRTLKRHVGRAWYSFKMGAISCFSFVGPVGLGYLPKLFTDAFGLTRPVPTADSASLTDAFIEAKGPRLQHQQHGHAASGLTLAERVELAAGALRAMSLTGGFAPLVMIVGHGSTTVNNPHAAGLDCGACGGNSGEANARVAAGVLNDPAVREALRARGIDVPQDTIFLACLHDTTTDELTIFNRADVPSTHAEQLLELEQWLEQAGRGARAERALRFSLTASDQVDEAVLARSR
;
A
#
# COMPACT_ATOMS: atom_id res chain seq x y z
N SER A 1 -23.23 20.60 -17.27
CA SER A 1 -22.60 20.12 -18.50
C SER A 1 -21.25 20.81 -18.65
N TRP A 2 -20.21 20.06 -19.02
CA TRP A 2 -18.82 20.57 -19.14
C TRP A 2 -18.67 21.65 -20.21
N GLU A 3 -19.54 21.61 -21.21
CA GLU A 3 -19.70 22.52 -22.35
C GLU A 3 -20.03 23.94 -21.89
N LEU A 4 -20.93 24.08 -20.91
CA LEU A 4 -21.29 25.39 -20.34
C LEU A 4 -20.13 25.98 -19.53
N ALA A 5 -19.33 25.12 -18.87
CA ALA A 5 -18.16 25.55 -18.12
C ALA A 5 -17.06 26.06 -19.07
N LEU A 6 -16.80 25.36 -20.18
CA LEU A 6 -15.86 25.78 -21.23
C LEU A 6 -16.27 27.11 -21.88
N HIS A 7 -17.56 27.26 -22.22
CA HIS A 7 -18.07 28.52 -22.78
C HIS A 7 -17.89 29.71 -21.83
N ARG A 8 -18.01 29.50 -20.52
CA ARG A 8 -17.87 30.57 -19.52
C ARG A 8 -16.41 30.93 -19.23
N THR A 9 -15.48 30.00 -19.45
CA THR A 9 -14.05 30.19 -19.13
C THR A 9 -13.24 30.73 -20.30
N LEU A 10 -13.57 30.35 -21.53
CA LEU A 10 -12.89 30.83 -22.73
C LEU A 10 -13.53 32.14 -23.22
N LYS A 11 -12.91 33.27 -22.90
CA LYS A 11 -13.36 34.63 -23.27
C LYS A 11 -12.64 35.17 -24.53
N ASP A 12 -12.33 34.30 -25.49
CA ASP A 12 -11.72 34.71 -26.75
C ASP A 12 -12.77 35.33 -27.68
N ALA A 13 -12.42 36.39 -28.42
CA ALA A 13 -13.33 37.11 -29.32
C ALA A 13 -13.84 36.22 -30.47
N ASP A 14 -13.06 35.21 -30.86
CA ASP A 14 -13.42 34.25 -31.90
C ASP A 14 -14.11 32.97 -31.35
N TRP A 15 -14.24 32.86 -30.03
CA TRP A 15 -14.86 31.70 -29.38
C TRP A 15 -16.32 31.46 -29.80
N PRO A 16 -17.20 32.48 -29.89
CA PRO A 16 -18.60 32.26 -30.30
C PRO A 16 -18.71 31.64 -31.69
N SER A 17 -17.85 32.07 -32.62
CA SER A 17 -17.79 31.55 -33.99
C SER A 17 -17.29 30.11 -34.02
N ARG A 18 -16.21 29.81 -33.29
CA ARG A 18 -15.67 28.45 -33.19
C ARG A 18 -16.64 27.49 -32.50
N TRP A 19 -17.30 27.95 -31.44
CA TRP A 19 -18.33 27.19 -30.74
C TRP A 19 -19.52 26.88 -31.65
N ALA A 20 -20.06 27.89 -32.34
CA ALA A 20 -21.14 27.69 -33.29
C ALA A 20 -20.75 26.72 -34.43
N ASN A 21 -19.49 26.78 -34.90
CA ASN A 21 -18.99 25.87 -35.92
C ASN A 21 -18.78 24.44 -35.39
N ALA A 22 -18.33 24.29 -34.15
CA ALA A 22 -18.23 23.00 -33.48
C ALA A 22 -19.62 22.36 -33.27
N CYS A 23 -20.62 23.15 -32.84
CA CYS A 23 -22.01 22.68 -32.72
C CYS A 23 -22.58 22.25 -34.08
N ARG A 24 -22.35 23.02 -35.16
CA ARG A 24 -22.77 22.66 -36.52
C ARG A 24 -22.08 21.39 -37.01
N ARG A 25 -20.78 21.25 -36.78
CA ARG A 25 -20.04 20.02 -37.11
C ARG A 25 -20.61 18.84 -36.35
N LEU A 26 -20.83 18.95 -35.04
CA LEU A 26 -21.38 17.88 -34.21
C LEU A 26 -22.78 17.45 -34.68
N ALA A 27 -23.64 18.42 -35.01
CA ALA A 27 -24.97 18.17 -35.57
C ALA A 27 -24.88 17.50 -36.94
N ALA A 28 -23.97 17.95 -37.80
CA ALA A 28 -23.73 17.33 -39.11
C ALA A 28 -23.13 15.92 -38.98
N THR A 29 -22.29 15.63 -37.97
CA THR A 29 -21.83 14.25 -37.70
C THR A 29 -22.98 13.36 -37.21
N ALA A 30 -23.97 13.92 -36.52
CA ALA A 30 -25.16 13.19 -36.11
C ALA A 30 -26.11 12.91 -37.29
N GLU A 31 -26.13 13.79 -38.32
CA GLU A 31 -26.91 13.61 -39.55
C GLU A 31 -26.21 12.72 -40.59
N CYS A 32 -24.86 12.69 -40.61
CA CYS A 32 -24.06 11.80 -41.47
C CYS A 32 -23.91 10.37 -40.92
N ALA A 33 -24.57 10.03 -39.81
CA ALA A 33 -24.69 8.66 -39.34
C ALA A 33 -25.75 7.92 -40.17
N ASP A 34 -25.49 7.77 -41.48
CA ASP A 34 -26.12 6.72 -42.27
C ASP A 34 -25.79 5.38 -41.58
N GLU A 35 -26.81 4.75 -41.02
CA GLU A 35 -27.05 3.29 -40.93
C GLU A 35 -25.90 2.31 -40.59
N GLU A 36 -24.72 2.74 -40.14
CA GLU A 36 -23.81 1.90 -39.35
C GLU A 36 -24.32 1.90 -37.90
N ALA A 37 -25.46 1.24 -37.71
CA ALA A 37 -26.04 0.77 -36.46
C ALA A 37 -25.39 1.37 -35.20
N ALA A 38 -25.66 2.65 -34.94
CA ALA A 38 -25.67 3.12 -33.56
C ALA A 38 -26.78 2.31 -32.91
N ASP A 39 -26.39 1.24 -32.23
CA ASP A 39 -27.27 0.30 -31.57
C ASP A 39 -27.98 1.06 -30.44
N TRP A 40 -29.01 1.80 -30.80
CA TRP A 40 -29.85 2.56 -29.89
C TRP A 40 -30.45 1.62 -28.85
N ASP A 41 -30.65 0.35 -29.20
CA ASP A 41 -31.02 -0.68 -28.25
C ASP A 41 -29.90 -0.91 -27.24
N ALA A 42 -28.62 -1.03 -27.64
CA ALA A 42 -27.49 -1.09 -26.70
C ALA A 42 -27.37 0.15 -25.82
N VAL A 43 -27.60 1.36 -26.34
CA VAL A 43 -27.58 2.60 -25.53
C VAL A 43 -28.73 2.64 -24.53
N ILE A 44 -29.94 2.24 -24.95
CA ILE A 44 -31.12 2.14 -24.09
C ILE A 44 -30.88 1.08 -23.00
N LEU A 45 -30.35 -0.09 -23.37
CA LEU A 45 -30.03 -1.18 -22.46
C LEU A 45 -28.93 -0.78 -21.47
N GLN A 46 -27.87 -0.11 -21.92
CA GLN A 46 -26.81 0.42 -21.04
C GLN A 46 -27.39 1.47 -20.07
N THR A 47 -28.22 2.39 -20.57
CA THR A 47 -28.86 3.40 -19.71
C THR A 47 -29.80 2.76 -18.69
N ALA A 48 -30.54 1.72 -19.09
CA ALA A 48 -31.42 0.97 -18.20
C ALA A 48 -30.61 0.23 -17.12
N PHE A 49 -29.49 -0.39 -17.49
CA PHE A 49 -28.54 -1.03 -16.57
C PHE A 49 -27.97 -0.01 -15.57
N ASP A 50 -27.44 1.11 -16.05
CA ASP A 50 -26.87 2.17 -15.20
C ASP A 50 -27.91 2.71 -14.21
N ARG A 51 -29.15 2.92 -14.65
CA ARG A 51 -30.25 3.35 -13.77
C ARG A 51 -30.67 2.27 -12.78
N ALA A 52 -30.63 1.00 -13.17
CA ALA A 52 -30.91 -0.10 -12.25
C ALA A 52 -29.85 -0.17 -11.14
N GLU A 53 -28.57 -0.08 -11.51
CA GLU A 53 -27.46 -0.02 -10.56
C GLU A 53 -27.50 1.23 -9.68
N GLN A 54 -27.86 2.38 -10.25
CA GLN A 54 -28.07 3.62 -9.50
C GLN A 54 -29.16 3.43 -8.44
N ARG A 55 -30.33 2.89 -8.80
CA ARG A 55 -31.42 2.62 -7.84
C ARG A 55 -30.98 1.67 -6.74
N ARG A 56 -30.28 0.59 -7.10
CA ARG A 56 -29.73 -0.38 -6.14
C ARG A 56 -28.76 0.28 -5.16
N THR A 57 -27.85 1.11 -5.67
CA THR A 57 -26.87 1.85 -4.87
C THR A 57 -27.55 2.84 -3.92
N ILE A 58 -28.53 3.63 -4.42
CA ILE A 58 -29.30 4.57 -3.60
C ILE A 58 -30.05 3.83 -2.49
N ALA A 59 -30.68 2.69 -2.78
CA ALA A 59 -31.38 1.89 -1.78
C ALA A 59 -30.43 1.36 -0.70
N ASN A 60 -29.24 0.87 -1.08
CA ASN A 60 -28.24 0.41 -0.14
C ASN A 60 -27.73 1.55 0.77
N LEU A 61 -27.50 2.74 0.20
CA LEU A 61 -27.06 3.91 0.96
C LEU A 61 -28.16 4.44 1.89
N ALA A 62 -29.42 4.42 1.46
CA ALA A 62 -30.57 4.85 2.27
C ALA A 62 -30.90 3.87 3.40
N GLY A 63 -30.67 2.56 3.19
CA GLY A 63 -30.87 1.51 4.20
C GLY A 63 -29.68 1.34 5.17
N SER A 64 -28.54 1.95 4.85
CA SER A 64 -27.40 2.02 5.76
C SER A 64 -27.74 3.03 6.85
N ASN A 65 -28.39 2.57 7.92
CA ASN A 65 -28.48 3.35 9.14
C ASN A 65 -27.05 3.74 9.51
N VAL A 66 -26.74 5.03 9.35
CA VAL A 66 -25.56 5.63 9.96
C VAL A 66 -25.64 5.22 11.42
N ARG A 67 -24.72 4.37 11.85
CA ARG A 67 -24.64 3.93 13.24
C ARG A 67 -24.23 5.18 14.03
N GLU A 68 -25.20 6.01 14.36
CA GLU A 68 -25.08 7.10 15.32
C GLU A 68 -24.95 6.47 16.71
N THR A 69 -23.82 5.82 16.93
CA THR A 69 -23.37 5.45 18.27
C THR A 69 -22.04 6.14 18.51
N LYS A 70 -22.06 7.47 18.54
CA LYS A 70 -20.98 8.23 19.13
C LYS A 70 -21.17 8.17 20.66
N ALA A 71 -20.57 7.18 21.32
CA ALA A 71 -20.62 7.13 22.78
C ALA A 71 -19.40 6.53 23.49
N ALA A 72 -18.46 5.88 22.80
CA ALA A 72 -17.23 5.39 23.45
C ALA A 72 -16.01 5.60 22.55
N ARG A 73 -14.87 5.91 23.18
CA ARG A 73 -13.57 5.96 22.50
C ARG A 73 -13.29 4.58 21.88
N PRO A 74 -12.96 4.49 20.58
CA PRO A 74 -12.64 3.21 19.95
C PRO A 74 -11.44 2.56 20.63
N ARG A 75 -11.44 1.22 20.67
CA ARG A 75 -10.32 0.42 21.20
C ARG A 75 -9.16 0.42 20.22
N VAL A 76 -9.48 0.35 18.93
CA VAL A 76 -8.52 0.36 17.83
C VAL A 76 -9.09 1.21 16.69
N GLN A 77 -8.26 2.10 16.14
CA GLN A 77 -8.52 2.75 14.86
C GLN A 77 -7.50 2.28 13.85
N ALA A 78 -7.93 1.90 12.65
CA ALA A 78 -7.02 1.43 11.62
C ALA A 78 -7.23 2.18 10.31
N VAL A 79 -6.26 2.99 9.91
CA VAL A 79 -6.23 3.68 8.63
C VAL A 79 -5.64 2.76 7.58
N PHE A 80 -6.50 2.13 6.78
CA PHE A 80 -6.10 1.28 5.66
C PHE A 80 -5.87 2.08 4.39
N CYS A 81 -4.97 1.57 3.54
CA CYS A 81 -4.97 1.97 2.14
C CYS A 81 -6.37 1.74 1.53
N ILE A 82 -6.88 2.69 0.74
CA ILE A 82 -8.14 2.60 -0.04
C ILE A 82 -8.11 1.56 -1.17
N ASP A 83 -7.19 0.61 -1.14
CA ASP A 83 -7.19 -0.51 -2.07
C ASP A 83 -8.43 -1.39 -1.80
N VAL A 84 -9.23 -1.62 -2.83
CA VAL A 84 -10.47 -2.41 -2.74
C VAL A 84 -10.24 -3.84 -2.27
N ARG A 85 -9.03 -4.39 -2.45
CA ARG A 85 -8.68 -5.72 -1.93
C ARG A 85 -8.56 -5.71 -0.41
N SER A 86 -8.27 -4.58 0.22
CA SER A 86 -8.27 -4.47 1.69
C SER A 86 -9.68 -4.38 2.28
N GLU A 87 -10.72 -4.12 1.48
CA GLU A 87 -12.10 -3.96 1.99
C GLU A 87 -12.61 -5.23 2.69
N VAL A 88 -12.35 -6.41 2.11
CA VAL A 88 -12.76 -7.69 2.70
C VAL A 88 -12.15 -7.86 4.09
N PHE A 89 -10.83 -7.64 4.22
CA PHE A 89 -10.14 -7.71 5.51
C PHE A 89 -10.72 -6.70 6.51
N ARG A 90 -10.95 -5.45 6.08
CA ARG A 90 -11.50 -4.38 6.94
C ARG A 90 -12.84 -4.77 7.54
N ARG A 91 -13.77 -5.31 6.74
CA ARG A 91 -15.07 -5.75 7.27
C ARG A 91 -14.95 -6.87 8.27
N HIS A 92 -14.13 -7.88 7.97
CA HIS A 92 -13.89 -8.97 8.91
C HIS A 92 -13.27 -8.45 10.20
N PHE A 93 -12.32 -7.52 10.11
CA PHE A 93 -11.69 -6.88 11.26
C PHE A 93 -12.68 -6.06 12.10
N GLU A 94 -13.57 -5.28 11.49
CA GLU A 94 -14.64 -4.58 12.22
C GLU A 94 -15.65 -5.52 12.88
N SER A 95 -15.77 -6.75 12.38
CA SER A 95 -16.69 -7.76 12.93
C SER A 95 -16.09 -8.62 14.04
N THR A 96 -14.77 -8.60 14.26
CA THR A 96 -14.13 -9.47 15.27
C THR A 96 -14.38 -8.99 16.70
N ALA A 97 -14.47 -7.67 16.92
CA ALA A 97 -14.72 -7.09 18.23
C ALA A 97 -15.40 -5.71 18.14
N ASP A 98 -16.20 -5.38 19.15
CA ASP A 98 -16.75 -4.04 19.31
C ASP A 98 -15.63 -3.01 19.60
N GLY A 99 -15.78 -1.82 19.02
CA GLY A 99 -14.82 -0.73 19.21
C GLY A 99 -13.61 -0.76 18.26
N ILE A 100 -13.64 -1.59 17.22
CA ILE A 100 -12.73 -1.49 16.07
C ILE A 100 -13.34 -0.54 15.04
N GLU A 101 -12.59 0.46 14.62
CA GLU A 101 -12.98 1.43 13.59
C GLU A 101 -11.95 1.43 12.46
N THR A 102 -12.37 1.22 11.20
CA THR A 102 -11.47 1.36 10.05
C THR A 102 -11.73 2.62 9.24
N LEU A 103 -10.65 3.31 8.88
CA LEU A 103 -10.66 4.45 7.98
C LEU A 103 -9.95 4.07 6.67
N GLY A 104 -10.28 4.77 5.59
CA GLY A 104 -9.62 4.60 4.30
C GLY A 104 -8.82 5.86 3.93
N PHE A 105 -7.55 5.70 3.55
CA PHE A 105 -6.76 6.77 2.96
C PHE A 105 -5.83 6.27 1.85
N ALA A 106 -5.32 7.16 0.99
CA ALA A 106 -4.34 6.76 -0.01
C ALA A 106 -3.07 6.21 0.67
N GLY A 107 -2.55 5.05 0.22
CA GLY A 107 -1.51 4.29 0.94
C GLY A 107 -0.15 4.96 1.14
N PHE A 108 0.07 6.16 0.60
CA PHE A 108 1.24 6.99 0.94
C PHE A 108 1.04 7.85 2.20
N PHE A 109 -0.17 7.87 2.76
CA PHE A 109 -0.55 8.52 4.03
C PHE A 109 -0.23 10.01 4.13
N ALA A 110 -0.22 10.72 3.00
CA ALA A 110 0.18 12.12 2.90
C ALA A 110 1.67 12.37 3.24
N PHE A 111 2.51 11.34 3.13
CA PHE A 111 3.97 11.42 3.21
C PHE A 111 4.59 11.20 1.82
N PRO A 112 4.63 12.23 0.94
CA PRO A 112 5.24 12.10 -0.39
C PRO A 112 6.77 12.11 -0.30
N LEU A 113 7.35 10.91 -0.18
CA LEU A 113 8.78 10.72 0.03
C LEU A 113 9.41 9.80 -1.02
N ALA A 114 10.72 9.92 -1.15
CA ALA A 114 11.57 8.95 -1.84
C ALA A 114 12.22 8.04 -0.79
N TYR A 115 12.35 6.76 -1.08
CA TYR A 115 12.88 5.76 -0.15
C TYR A 115 14.09 5.05 -0.74
N VAL A 116 15.15 4.90 0.06
CA VAL A 116 16.39 4.21 -0.34
C VAL A 116 16.60 3.00 0.57
N PRO A 117 16.37 1.77 0.07
CA PRO A 117 16.62 0.54 0.84
C PRO A 117 18.10 0.33 1.16
N ILE A 118 18.41 -0.46 2.20
CA ILE A 118 19.79 -0.67 2.69
C ILE A 118 20.73 -1.11 1.56
N GLY A 119 21.81 -0.37 1.34
CA GLY A 119 22.80 -0.67 0.31
C GLY A 119 22.33 -0.42 -1.12
N GLN A 120 21.12 0.11 -1.38
CA GLN A 120 20.77 0.70 -2.68
C GLN A 120 21.34 2.12 -2.78
N VAL A 121 21.57 2.60 -4.00
CA VAL A 121 21.98 4.01 -4.26
C VAL A 121 20.82 4.83 -4.83
N LYS A 122 19.92 4.19 -5.58
CA LYS A 122 18.80 4.87 -6.24
C LYS A 122 17.58 4.90 -5.32
N ALA A 123 17.05 6.10 -5.10
CA ALA A 123 15.79 6.29 -4.39
C ALA A 123 14.59 5.87 -5.27
N ARG A 124 13.56 5.30 -4.65
CA ARG A 124 12.27 5.00 -5.27
C ARG A 124 11.23 5.99 -4.76
N ALA A 125 10.46 6.60 -5.65
CA ALA A 125 9.35 7.45 -5.23
C ALA A 125 8.26 6.57 -4.59
N GLN A 126 7.86 6.92 -3.37
CA GLN A 126 6.83 6.22 -2.58
C GLN A 126 5.57 7.10 -2.50
N CYS A 127 5.10 7.57 -3.65
CA CYS A 127 3.97 8.47 -3.78
C CYS A 127 3.33 8.34 -5.17
N PRO A 128 2.12 8.90 -5.40
CA PRO A 128 1.48 8.85 -6.70
C PRO A 128 2.35 9.52 -7.76
N VAL A 129 2.30 9.02 -9.00
CA VAL A 129 3.15 9.52 -10.11
C VAL A 129 3.01 11.02 -10.38
N LEU A 130 1.89 11.63 -9.97
CA LEU A 130 1.63 13.06 -10.10
C LEU A 130 2.38 13.92 -9.07
N LEU A 131 2.97 13.32 -8.03
CA LEU A 131 3.70 14.01 -6.99
C LEU A 131 5.20 13.77 -7.13
N THR A 132 5.97 14.85 -7.03
CA THR A 132 7.44 14.76 -6.91
C THR A 132 7.81 14.68 -5.44
N PRO A 133 8.48 13.61 -4.97
CA PRO A 133 8.90 13.50 -3.58
C PRO A 133 9.93 14.58 -3.25
N ARG A 134 9.70 15.29 -2.14
CA ARG A 134 10.60 16.38 -1.68
C ARG A 134 11.68 15.91 -0.72
N HIS A 135 11.42 14.81 -0.02
CA HIS A 135 12.29 14.28 1.02
C HIS A 135 12.73 12.87 0.68
N THR A 136 13.97 12.54 1.02
CA THR A 136 14.51 11.19 0.84
C THR A 136 14.75 10.56 2.20
N ILE A 137 14.13 9.41 2.44
CA ILE A 137 14.29 8.61 3.65
C ILE A 137 15.17 7.40 3.33
N LEU A 138 16.15 7.16 4.19
CA LEU A 138 17.02 5.99 4.07
C LEU A 138 16.50 4.88 4.98
N GLU A 139 16.55 3.64 4.51
CA GLU A 139 16.40 2.47 5.35
C GLU A 139 17.72 2.23 6.11
N SER A 140 17.63 2.03 7.43
CA SER A 140 18.79 1.73 8.26
C SER A 140 18.48 0.71 9.34
N LEU A 141 19.54 0.15 9.92
CA LEU A 141 19.46 -0.61 11.16
C LEU A 141 19.74 0.34 12.34
N PRO A 142 19.23 0.04 13.55
CA PRO A 142 19.49 0.86 14.74
C PRO A 142 20.97 0.90 15.12
N ASP A 143 21.66 -0.25 15.01
CA ASP A 143 23.10 -0.34 15.24
C ASP A 143 23.90 -0.07 13.96
N GLU A 144 24.90 0.80 14.06
CA GLU A 144 25.69 1.24 12.91
C GLU A 144 26.67 0.16 12.42
N GLN A 145 27.17 -0.72 13.30
CA GLN A 145 28.03 -1.83 12.87
C GLN A 145 27.23 -2.86 12.06
N ASP A 146 26.05 -3.21 12.54
CA ASP A 146 25.13 -4.09 11.83
C ASP A 146 24.63 -3.45 10.53
N HIS A 147 24.40 -2.13 10.51
CA HIS A 147 24.10 -1.40 9.28
C HIS A 147 25.22 -1.58 8.23
N GLN A 148 26.48 -1.38 8.62
CA GLN A 148 27.62 -1.55 7.73
C GLN A 148 27.77 -3.00 7.25
N ARG A 149 27.56 -3.98 8.14
CA ARG A 149 27.54 -5.41 7.77
C ARG A 149 26.46 -5.73 6.75
N ALA A 150 25.25 -5.20 6.94
CA ALA A 150 24.13 -5.38 6.03
C ALA A 150 24.42 -4.77 4.64
N VAL A 151 24.98 -3.56 4.60
CA VAL A 151 25.43 -2.90 3.36
C VAL A 151 26.52 -3.72 2.66
N ALA A 152 27.55 -4.14 3.38
CA ALA A 152 28.64 -4.95 2.81
C ALA A 152 28.13 -6.27 2.23
N ARG A 153 27.24 -6.96 2.96
CA ARG A 153 26.61 -8.21 2.51
C ARG A 153 25.77 -8.01 1.25
N ARG A 154 24.94 -6.96 1.19
CA ARG A 154 24.16 -6.60 -0.01
C ARG A 154 25.07 -6.32 -1.20
N THR A 155 26.12 -5.54 -1.00
CA THR A 155 27.08 -5.19 -2.06
C THR A 155 27.79 -6.42 -2.60
N LEU A 156 28.30 -7.28 -1.71
CA LEU A 156 28.94 -8.55 -2.09
C LEU A 156 27.98 -9.44 -2.87
N LYS A 157 26.76 -9.68 -2.36
CA LYS A 157 25.75 -10.50 -3.05
C LYS A 157 25.41 -9.96 -4.43
N ARG A 158 25.32 -8.63 -4.61
CA ARG A 158 25.09 -8.02 -5.92
C ARG A 158 26.27 -8.20 -6.86
N HIS A 159 27.50 -8.08 -6.38
CA HIS A 159 28.69 -8.31 -7.19
C HIS A 159 28.76 -9.78 -7.65
N VAL A 160 28.54 -10.72 -6.73
CA VAL A 160 28.43 -12.16 -7.05
C VAL A 160 27.30 -12.41 -8.04
N GLY A 161 26.11 -11.83 -7.81
CA GLY A 161 24.97 -11.97 -8.70
C GLY A 161 25.21 -11.41 -10.10
N ARG A 162 25.91 -10.27 -10.22
CA ARG A 162 26.32 -9.70 -11.52
C ARG A 162 27.34 -10.59 -12.21
N ALA A 163 28.36 -11.07 -11.51
CA ALA A 163 29.35 -11.98 -12.06
C ALA A 163 28.68 -13.29 -12.55
N TRP A 164 27.77 -13.84 -11.75
CA TRP A 164 26.98 -15.01 -12.11
C TRP A 164 26.07 -14.77 -13.31
N TYR A 165 25.41 -13.61 -13.38
CA TYR A 165 24.59 -13.23 -14.52
C TYR A 165 25.43 -13.10 -15.80
N SER A 166 26.58 -12.43 -15.73
CA SER A 166 27.51 -12.32 -16.86
C SER A 166 28.04 -13.69 -17.30
N PHE A 167 28.31 -14.60 -16.36
CA PHE A 167 28.66 -15.99 -16.67
C PHE A 167 27.50 -16.71 -17.37
N LYS A 168 26.27 -16.61 -16.86
CA LYS A 168 25.09 -17.23 -17.48
C LYS A 168 24.82 -16.72 -18.91
N MET A 169 24.97 -15.41 -19.12
CA MET A 169 24.66 -14.75 -20.39
C MET A 169 25.85 -14.69 -21.36
N GLY A 170 27.03 -15.18 -20.96
CA GLY A 170 28.23 -15.20 -21.80
C GLY A 170 28.11 -16.22 -22.94
N ALA A 171 28.51 -15.82 -24.15
CA ALA A 171 28.40 -16.65 -25.35
C ALA A 171 29.19 -17.98 -25.28
N ILE A 172 30.30 -18.00 -24.53
CA ILE A 172 31.16 -19.19 -24.37
C ILE A 172 30.71 -20.06 -23.19
N SER A 173 30.13 -19.44 -22.16
CA SER A 173 29.77 -20.08 -20.90
C SER A 173 28.32 -20.58 -20.84
N CYS A 174 27.45 -20.18 -21.77
CA CYS A 174 26.05 -20.58 -21.76
C CYS A 174 25.84 -22.10 -21.89
N PHE A 175 26.60 -22.78 -22.76
CA PHE A 175 26.50 -24.24 -22.92
C PHE A 175 27.01 -24.99 -21.68
N SER A 176 28.13 -24.56 -21.10
CA SER A 176 28.67 -25.10 -19.85
C SER A 176 27.76 -24.83 -18.65
N PHE A 177 27.02 -23.71 -18.66
CA PHE A 177 26.03 -23.40 -17.65
C PHE A 177 24.81 -24.34 -17.75
N VAL A 178 24.26 -24.55 -18.94
CA VAL A 178 23.05 -25.39 -19.10
C VAL A 178 23.34 -26.88 -18.84
N GLY A 179 24.54 -27.37 -19.15
CA GLY A 179 24.91 -28.77 -18.93
C GLY A 179 25.15 -29.12 -17.45
N PRO A 180 26.42 -29.17 -16.98
CA PRO A 180 26.74 -29.65 -15.63
C PRO A 180 26.19 -28.77 -14.50
N VAL A 181 26.15 -27.44 -14.68
CA VAL A 181 25.63 -26.52 -13.65
C VAL A 181 24.10 -26.55 -13.60
N GLY A 182 23.44 -26.70 -14.74
CA GLY A 182 21.98 -26.83 -14.86
C GLY A 182 21.42 -28.03 -14.10
N LEU A 183 22.10 -29.18 -14.15
CA LEU A 183 21.72 -30.37 -13.37
C LEU A 183 21.74 -30.11 -11.86
N GLY A 184 22.60 -29.20 -11.38
CA GLY A 184 22.63 -28.78 -9.98
C GLY A 184 21.37 -28.03 -9.52
N TYR A 185 20.51 -27.57 -10.44
CA TYR A 185 19.22 -26.97 -10.12
C TYR A 185 18.09 -28.00 -9.95
N LEU A 186 18.30 -29.29 -10.29
CA LEU A 186 17.27 -30.33 -10.15
C LEU A 186 16.72 -30.43 -8.72
N PRO A 187 17.54 -30.43 -7.64
CA PRO A 187 17.01 -30.42 -6.27
C PRO A 187 16.13 -29.21 -6.01
N LYS A 188 16.53 -28.02 -6.48
CA LYS A 188 15.73 -26.79 -6.33
C LYS A 188 14.42 -26.85 -7.10
N LEU A 189 14.42 -27.38 -8.33
CA LEU A 189 13.18 -27.56 -9.11
C LEU A 189 12.24 -28.54 -8.42
N PHE A 190 12.78 -29.62 -7.85
CA PHE A 190 12.00 -30.57 -7.08
C PHE A 190 11.41 -29.92 -5.83
N THR A 191 12.21 -29.23 -5.01
CA THR A 191 11.71 -28.56 -3.82
C THR A 191 10.73 -27.42 -4.14
N ASP A 192 10.96 -26.67 -5.23
CA ASP A 192 10.04 -25.62 -5.70
C ASP A 192 8.71 -26.21 -6.19
N ALA A 193 8.72 -27.42 -6.81
CA ALA A 193 7.51 -28.11 -7.26
C ALA A 193 6.64 -28.61 -6.09
N PHE A 194 7.24 -28.94 -4.95
CA PHE A 194 6.54 -29.31 -3.72
C PHE A 194 6.31 -28.11 -2.78
N GLY A 195 6.62 -26.88 -3.21
CA GLY A 195 6.42 -25.67 -2.39
C GLY A 195 7.37 -25.50 -1.21
N LEU A 196 8.41 -26.32 -1.08
CA LEU A 196 9.31 -26.35 0.09
C LEU A 196 10.27 -25.16 0.15
N THR A 197 10.57 -24.53 -0.99
CA THR A 197 11.53 -23.43 -1.11
C THR A 197 10.87 -22.11 -1.55
N ARG A 198 9.58 -21.98 -1.23
CA ARG A 198 8.70 -20.84 -1.54
C ARG A 198 8.15 -20.22 -0.24
N PRO A 199 7.86 -18.91 -0.21
CA PRO A 199 8.06 -17.94 -1.28
C PRO A 199 9.54 -17.56 -1.42
N VAL A 200 9.92 -17.09 -2.60
CA VAL A 200 11.28 -16.57 -2.83
C VAL A 200 11.38 -15.17 -2.19
N PRO A 201 12.47 -14.86 -1.46
CA PRO A 201 12.66 -13.53 -0.89
C PRO A 201 12.55 -12.43 -1.94
N THR A 202 11.86 -11.33 -1.61
CA THR A 202 11.75 -10.16 -2.47
C THR A 202 13.12 -9.53 -2.69
N ALA A 203 13.28 -8.70 -3.73
CA ALA A 203 14.56 -8.03 -4.00
C ALA A 203 15.06 -7.19 -2.81
N ASP A 204 14.14 -6.71 -1.97
CA ASP A 204 14.45 -5.94 -0.78
C ASP A 204 14.73 -6.81 0.46
N SER A 205 14.44 -8.11 0.47
CA SER A 205 14.80 -9.02 1.58
C SER A 205 15.90 -10.04 1.23
N ALA A 206 16.07 -10.40 -0.05
CA ALA A 206 16.94 -11.49 -0.54
C ALA A 206 18.43 -11.44 -0.12
N SER A 207 18.90 -10.30 0.38
CA SER A 207 20.28 -10.10 0.78
C SER A 207 20.49 -9.87 2.28
N LEU A 208 19.42 -9.76 3.05
CA LEU A 208 19.44 -9.53 4.49
C LEU A 208 19.24 -10.86 5.23
N THR A 209 19.59 -10.88 6.52
CA THR A 209 19.20 -11.95 7.44
C THR A 209 17.85 -11.62 8.05
N ASP A 210 17.14 -12.62 8.58
CA ASP A 210 15.81 -12.40 9.19
C ASP A 210 15.89 -11.38 10.33
N ALA A 211 16.92 -11.46 11.17
CA ALA A 211 17.19 -10.46 12.20
C ALA A 211 17.35 -9.02 11.65
N PHE A 212 18.00 -8.86 10.50
CA PHE A 212 18.11 -7.53 9.85
C PHE A 212 16.80 -7.10 9.20
N ILE A 213 15.98 -8.05 8.72
CA ILE A 213 14.66 -7.75 8.15
C ILE A 213 13.71 -7.25 9.25
N GLU A 214 13.75 -7.86 10.42
CA GLU A 214 12.95 -7.44 11.58
C GLU A 214 13.41 -6.10 12.13
N ALA A 215 14.72 -5.89 12.27
CA ALA A 215 15.27 -4.69 12.88
C ALA A 215 15.31 -3.45 11.96
N LYS A 216 15.16 -3.59 10.64
CA LYS A 216 15.27 -2.45 9.72
C LYS A 216 14.11 -1.46 9.91
N GLY A 217 14.43 -0.17 9.77
CA GLY A 217 13.45 0.90 9.86
C GLY A 217 13.87 2.16 9.07
N PRO A 218 12.95 3.12 8.90
CA PRO A 218 13.26 4.40 8.27
C PRO A 218 14.11 5.27 9.20
N ARG A 219 15.19 5.86 8.68
CA ARG A 219 15.96 6.89 9.37
C ARG A 219 15.28 8.25 9.18
N LEU A 220 14.58 8.72 10.20
CA LEU A 220 13.74 9.93 10.12
C LEU A 220 14.52 11.24 10.39
N GLN A 221 15.62 11.17 11.14
CA GLN A 221 16.37 12.37 11.51
C GLN A 221 17.10 12.97 10.31
N HIS A 222 17.06 14.30 10.20
CA HIS A 222 17.76 15.04 9.16
C HIS A 222 19.28 14.82 9.24
N GLN A 223 19.88 14.35 8.15
CA GLN A 223 21.32 14.10 8.05
C GLN A 223 21.82 14.46 6.63
N GLN A 224 23.12 14.75 6.52
CA GLN A 224 23.79 14.83 5.23
C GLN A 224 24.22 13.41 4.81
N HIS A 225 23.75 12.92 3.67
CA HIS A 225 24.15 11.63 3.12
C HIS A 225 24.80 11.83 1.74
N GLY A 226 26.14 11.81 1.70
CA GLY A 226 26.89 12.17 0.51
C GLY A 226 26.70 13.66 0.15
N HIS A 227 26.19 13.95 -1.03
CA HIS A 227 25.92 15.31 -1.52
C HIS A 227 24.44 15.73 -1.39
N ALA A 228 23.60 14.92 -0.75
CA ALA A 228 22.17 15.18 -0.60
C ALA A 228 21.72 15.11 0.86
N ALA A 229 20.77 15.98 1.22
CA ALA A 229 20.08 15.90 2.50
C ALA A 229 19.13 14.69 2.53
N SER A 230 19.14 13.94 3.63
CA SER A 230 18.22 12.85 3.91
C SER A 230 17.49 13.06 5.23
N GLY A 231 16.38 12.35 5.44
CA GLY A 231 15.53 12.50 6.62
C GLY A 231 14.65 13.76 6.56
N LEU A 232 14.09 14.10 7.72
CA LEU A 232 13.14 15.21 7.90
C LEU A 232 13.59 16.08 9.07
N THR A 233 13.54 17.39 8.89
CA THR A 233 13.65 18.34 9.99
C THR A 233 12.40 18.27 10.88
N LEU A 234 12.48 18.76 12.12
CA LEU A 234 11.31 18.76 13.02
C LEU A 234 10.14 19.54 12.40
N ALA A 235 10.40 20.70 11.78
CA ALA A 235 9.37 21.50 11.12
C ALA A 235 8.67 20.71 9.99
N GLU A 236 9.43 20.02 9.14
CA GLU A 236 8.87 19.17 8.07
C GLU A 236 8.06 18.00 8.64
N ARG A 237 8.54 17.35 9.71
CA ARG A 237 7.79 16.27 10.39
C ARG A 237 6.44 16.77 10.91
N VAL A 238 6.42 17.95 11.52
CA VAL A 238 5.18 18.57 12.04
C VAL A 238 4.22 18.95 10.92
N GLU A 239 4.71 19.54 9.83
CA GLU A 239 3.87 19.87 8.66
C GLU A 239 3.25 18.61 8.04
N LEU A 240 4.07 17.58 7.80
CA LEU A 240 3.60 16.32 7.23
C LEU A 240 2.59 15.63 8.15
N ALA A 241 2.86 15.57 9.46
CA ALA A 241 1.93 14.99 10.44
C ALA A 241 0.59 15.73 10.49
N ALA A 242 0.62 17.06 10.59
CA ALA A 242 -0.59 17.87 10.64
C ALA A 242 -1.40 17.76 9.34
N GLY A 243 -0.71 17.79 8.19
CA GLY A 243 -1.32 17.60 6.88
C GLY A 243 -1.97 16.22 6.74
N ALA A 244 -1.27 15.16 7.16
CA ALA A 244 -1.78 13.80 7.13
C ALA A 244 -3.02 13.62 7.99
N LEU A 245 -2.96 14.01 9.28
CA LEU A 245 -4.08 13.85 10.22
C LEU A 245 -5.33 14.62 9.76
N ARG A 246 -5.16 15.85 9.24
CA ARG A 246 -6.27 16.62 8.66
C ARG A 246 -6.84 16.00 7.40
N ALA A 247 -5.97 15.53 6.49
CA ALA A 247 -6.42 14.89 5.26
C ALA A 247 -7.18 13.57 5.54
N MET A 248 -6.77 12.83 6.58
CA MET A 248 -7.47 11.62 7.04
C MET A 248 -8.73 11.93 7.86
N SER A 249 -9.02 13.20 8.15
CA SER A 249 -10.08 13.62 9.09
C SER A 249 -9.93 13.00 10.49
N LEU A 250 -8.71 12.63 10.87
CA LEU A 250 -8.35 12.03 12.14
C LEU A 250 -7.63 13.06 13.01
N THR A 251 -8.36 14.07 13.47
CA THR A 251 -7.81 15.18 14.28
C THR A 251 -8.18 15.11 15.76
N GLY A 252 -8.93 14.09 16.17
CA GLY A 252 -9.36 13.86 17.54
C GLY A 252 -10.06 12.51 17.67
N GLY A 253 -10.42 12.13 18.91
CA GLY A 253 -11.06 10.83 19.17
C GLY A 253 -10.13 9.63 18.96
N PHE A 254 -8.82 9.83 19.06
CA PHE A 254 -7.81 8.79 18.84
C PHE A 254 -8.00 7.58 19.77
N ALA A 255 -8.01 6.38 19.20
CA ALA A 255 -7.93 5.13 19.95
C ALA A 255 -6.57 4.97 20.67
N PRO A 256 -6.47 4.14 21.73
CA PRO A 256 -5.18 3.78 22.32
C PRO A 256 -4.21 3.16 21.30
N LEU A 257 -4.71 2.37 20.36
CA LEU A 257 -3.93 1.83 19.25
C LEU A 257 -4.46 2.38 17.93
N VAL A 258 -3.59 3.07 17.17
CA VAL A 258 -3.92 3.60 15.84
C VAL A 258 -3.02 2.97 14.80
N MET A 259 -3.56 2.13 13.93
CA MET A 259 -2.80 1.44 12.89
C MET A 259 -2.74 2.30 11.62
N ILE A 260 -1.55 2.44 11.05
CA ILE A 260 -1.33 2.94 9.69
C ILE A 260 -1.04 1.73 8.82
N VAL A 261 -2.04 1.27 8.06
CA VAL A 261 -2.01 -0.01 7.35
C VAL A 261 -1.78 0.22 5.86
N GLY A 262 -0.51 0.23 5.47
CA GLY A 262 -0.12 0.12 4.07
C GLY A 262 -0.55 -1.25 3.52
N HIS A 263 -0.50 -1.42 2.20
CA HIS A 263 -0.69 -2.73 1.60
C HIS A 263 0.44 -3.10 0.64
N GLY A 264 0.59 -4.40 0.42
CA GLY A 264 1.49 -4.98 -0.55
C GLY A 264 0.96 -6.31 -1.03
N SER A 265 1.83 -7.06 -1.69
CA SER A 265 1.53 -8.38 -2.21
C SER A 265 2.75 -9.31 -2.15
N THR A 266 2.52 -10.58 -1.82
CA THR A 266 3.51 -11.65 -2.01
C THR A 266 3.25 -12.34 -3.33
N THR A 267 4.17 -12.18 -4.28
CA THR A 267 4.13 -12.93 -5.54
C THR A 267 5.52 -13.36 -5.98
N VAL A 268 5.60 -14.49 -6.68
CA VAL A 268 6.84 -15.03 -7.22
C VAL A 268 6.73 -15.09 -8.74
N ASN A 269 7.75 -14.58 -9.45
CA ASN A 269 7.83 -14.61 -10.91
C ASN A 269 6.64 -13.93 -11.63
N ASN A 270 6.17 -12.80 -11.09
CA ASN A 270 5.05 -12.06 -11.65
C ASN A 270 5.51 -10.74 -12.30
N PRO A 271 5.46 -10.59 -13.65
CA PRO A 271 5.83 -9.34 -14.32
C PRO A 271 4.88 -8.17 -13.99
N HIS A 272 3.70 -8.46 -13.44
CA HIS A 272 2.71 -7.48 -13.01
C HIS A 272 2.71 -7.23 -11.50
N ALA A 273 3.76 -7.65 -10.76
CA ALA A 273 3.82 -7.49 -9.29
C ALA A 273 3.58 -6.04 -8.84
N ALA A 274 4.13 -5.05 -9.55
CA ALA A 274 3.90 -3.64 -9.22
C ALA A 274 2.43 -3.21 -9.33
N GLY A 275 1.61 -3.89 -10.15
CA GLY A 275 0.18 -3.65 -10.24
C GLY A 275 -0.63 -4.27 -9.10
N LEU A 276 -0.03 -5.20 -8.35
CA LEU A 276 -0.60 -5.77 -7.13
C LEU A 276 -0.19 -5.00 -5.87
N ASP A 277 0.84 -4.18 -5.96
CA ASP A 277 1.23 -3.26 -4.90
C ASP A 277 0.44 -1.94 -4.96
N CYS A 278 0.82 -0.96 -4.14
CA CYS A 278 0.05 0.26 -3.96
C CYS A 278 0.24 1.24 -5.12
N GLY A 279 -0.83 1.50 -5.87
CA GLY A 279 -0.83 2.54 -6.90
C GLY A 279 -0.54 3.95 -6.35
N ALA A 280 -1.00 4.24 -5.12
CA ALA A 280 -0.70 5.50 -4.45
C ALA A 280 0.76 5.59 -3.94
N CYS A 281 1.51 4.48 -3.92
CA CYS A 281 2.95 4.44 -3.63
C CYS A 281 3.78 4.24 -4.91
N GLY A 282 3.20 4.43 -6.09
CA GLY A 282 3.90 4.28 -7.37
C GLY A 282 4.18 2.82 -7.76
N GLY A 283 3.32 1.88 -7.32
CA GLY A 283 3.48 0.44 -7.58
C GLY A 283 4.49 -0.23 -6.66
N ASN A 284 4.74 0.35 -5.48
CA ASN A 284 5.54 -0.23 -4.41
C ASN A 284 4.65 -0.61 -3.22
N SER A 285 5.11 -1.51 -2.36
CA SER A 285 4.50 -1.76 -1.05
C SER A 285 4.38 -0.47 -0.23
N GLY A 286 3.24 -0.31 0.47
CA GLY A 286 2.99 0.79 1.39
C GLY A 286 3.78 0.71 2.72
N GLU A 287 4.63 -0.29 2.91
CA GLU A 287 5.43 -0.50 4.12
C GLU A 287 6.23 0.76 4.51
N ALA A 288 6.96 1.35 3.56
CA ALA A 288 7.85 2.48 3.84
C ALA A 288 7.06 3.70 4.35
N ASN A 289 5.95 4.04 3.71
CA ASN A 289 5.09 5.16 4.13
C ASN A 289 4.45 4.89 5.49
N ALA A 290 3.95 3.67 5.73
CA ALA A 290 3.35 3.31 7.01
C ALA A 290 4.36 3.44 8.17
N ARG A 291 5.58 2.94 7.98
CA ARG A 291 6.67 3.06 8.97
C ARG A 291 7.07 4.52 9.21
N VAL A 292 7.19 5.33 8.15
CA VAL A 292 7.52 6.76 8.30
C VAL A 292 6.40 7.50 9.01
N ALA A 293 5.15 7.28 8.62
CA ALA A 293 3.99 7.92 9.23
C ALA A 293 3.90 7.59 10.73
N ALA A 294 3.95 6.30 11.10
CA ALA A 294 3.91 5.90 12.50
C ALA A 294 5.09 6.47 13.30
N GLY A 295 6.31 6.41 12.76
CA GLY A 295 7.49 6.97 13.44
C GLY A 295 7.41 8.48 13.64
N VAL A 296 6.90 9.23 12.67
CA VAL A 296 6.67 10.68 12.79
C VAL A 296 5.56 11.00 13.80
N LEU A 297 4.45 10.26 13.76
CA LEU A 297 3.29 10.48 14.64
C LEU A 297 3.56 10.04 16.10
N ASN A 298 4.53 9.17 16.32
CA ASN A 298 5.00 8.77 17.67
C ASN A 298 6.09 9.69 18.23
N ASP A 299 6.70 10.59 17.44
CA ASP A 299 7.74 11.51 17.93
C ASP A 299 7.14 12.50 18.95
N PRO A 300 7.60 12.51 20.22
CA PRO A 300 7.07 13.40 21.26
C PRO A 300 7.19 14.89 20.89
N ALA A 301 8.26 15.28 20.20
CA ALA A 301 8.46 16.67 19.77
C ALA A 301 7.44 17.07 18.68
N VAL A 302 7.06 16.12 17.82
CA VAL A 302 5.99 16.33 16.82
C VAL A 302 4.65 16.45 17.53
N ARG A 303 4.34 15.57 18.49
CA ARG A 303 3.07 15.62 19.25
C ARG A 303 2.89 16.92 20.04
N GLU A 304 3.97 17.43 20.65
CA GLU A 304 3.96 18.73 21.32
C GLU A 304 3.59 19.87 20.34
N ALA A 305 4.23 19.90 19.17
CA ALA A 305 3.95 20.90 18.16
C ALA A 305 2.57 20.75 17.50
N LEU A 306 2.04 19.52 17.42
CA LEU A 306 0.67 19.26 16.93
C LEU A 306 -0.40 19.81 17.87
N ARG A 307 -0.18 19.75 19.20
CA ARG A 307 -1.10 20.36 20.18
C ARG A 307 -1.27 21.86 19.93
N ALA A 308 -0.17 22.57 19.63
CA ALA A 308 -0.23 24.00 19.25
C ALA A 308 -1.01 24.27 17.95
N ARG A 309 -1.25 23.24 17.12
CA ARG A 309 -2.03 23.30 15.87
C ARG A 309 -3.47 22.79 16.03
N GLY A 310 -3.93 22.58 17.26
CA GLY A 310 -5.26 22.11 17.58
C GLY A 310 -5.50 20.62 17.36
N ILE A 311 -4.44 19.82 17.26
CA ILE A 311 -4.51 18.36 17.14
C ILE A 311 -3.87 17.77 18.38
N ASP A 312 -4.71 17.32 19.32
CA ASP A 312 -4.24 16.70 20.56
C ASP A 312 -4.30 15.17 20.43
N VAL A 313 -3.10 14.56 20.38
CA VAL A 313 -2.93 13.11 20.37
C VAL A 313 -2.68 12.66 21.81
N PRO A 314 -3.58 11.87 22.42
CA PRO A 314 -3.42 11.37 23.77
C PRO A 314 -2.08 10.64 23.99
N GLN A 315 -1.52 10.75 25.20
CA GLN A 315 -0.24 10.11 25.52
C GLN A 315 -0.30 8.58 25.47
N ASP A 316 -1.47 8.01 25.73
CA ASP A 316 -1.75 6.57 25.63
C ASP A 316 -2.10 6.13 24.19
N THR A 317 -2.01 7.02 23.19
CA THR A 317 -2.17 6.64 21.78
C THR A 317 -0.84 6.21 21.20
N ILE A 318 -0.75 5.00 20.65
CA ILE A 318 0.41 4.46 19.95
C ILE A 318 0.07 4.22 18.49
N PHE A 319 0.84 4.83 17.58
CA PHE A 319 0.70 4.56 16.15
C PHE A 319 1.48 3.30 15.77
N LEU A 320 0.82 2.36 15.11
CA LEU A 320 1.41 1.10 14.64
C LEU A 320 1.64 1.17 13.13
N ALA A 321 2.86 0.85 12.70
CA ALA A 321 3.20 0.69 11.30
C ALA A 321 2.84 -0.72 10.85
N CYS A 322 1.89 -0.82 9.92
CA CYS A 322 1.33 -2.09 9.51
C CYS A 322 1.39 -2.28 7.99
N LEU A 323 1.46 -3.54 7.57
CA LEU A 323 1.31 -3.94 6.17
C LEU A 323 0.29 -5.06 6.05
N HIS A 324 -0.75 -4.83 5.25
CA HIS A 324 -1.67 -5.87 4.80
C HIS A 324 -1.18 -6.47 3.48
N ASP A 325 -0.86 -7.76 3.47
CA ASP A 325 -0.61 -8.50 2.23
C ASP A 325 -1.94 -8.90 1.60
N THR A 326 -2.29 -8.22 0.51
CA THR A 326 -3.58 -8.41 -0.18
C THR A 326 -3.72 -9.76 -0.90
N THR A 327 -2.65 -10.54 -0.99
CA THR A 327 -2.65 -11.87 -1.61
C THR A 327 -2.76 -13.00 -0.60
N THR A 328 -2.41 -12.76 0.66
CA THR A 328 -2.48 -13.75 1.75
C THR A 328 -3.45 -13.36 2.87
N ASP A 329 -3.95 -12.12 2.87
CA ASP A 329 -4.71 -11.51 3.96
C ASP A 329 -3.98 -11.63 5.32
N GLU A 330 -2.64 -11.64 5.30
CA GLU A 330 -1.79 -11.54 6.49
C GLU A 330 -1.52 -10.06 6.78
N LEU A 331 -1.54 -9.69 8.06
CA LEU A 331 -1.20 -8.34 8.50
C LEU A 331 0.01 -8.38 9.42
N THR A 332 1.04 -7.62 9.08
CA THR A 332 2.29 -7.52 9.86
C THR A 332 2.36 -6.19 10.60
N ILE A 333 2.71 -6.20 11.88
CA ILE A 333 3.02 -5.02 12.69
C ILE A 333 4.54 -4.90 12.81
N PHE A 334 5.10 -3.79 12.34
CA PHE A 334 6.56 -3.65 12.26
C PHE A 334 7.23 -3.05 13.49
N ASN A 335 6.55 -2.13 14.17
CA ASN A 335 7.08 -1.47 15.36
C ASN A 335 6.54 -2.10 16.65
N ARG A 336 6.30 -3.42 16.63
CA ARG A 336 5.81 -4.19 17.79
C ARG A 336 6.71 -4.01 19.02
N ALA A 337 8.03 -4.01 18.81
CA ALA A 337 9.02 -3.86 19.87
C ALA A 337 9.03 -2.47 20.52
N ASP A 338 8.49 -1.45 19.84
CA ASP A 338 8.42 -0.08 20.35
C ASP A 338 7.15 0.15 21.20
N VAL A 339 6.24 -0.81 21.26
CA VAL A 339 5.00 -0.70 22.04
C VAL A 339 5.31 -0.83 23.54
N PRO A 340 4.96 0.18 24.36
CA PRO A 340 5.21 0.12 25.79
C PRO A 340 4.47 -1.04 26.47
N SER A 341 5.02 -1.55 27.58
CA SER A 341 4.40 -2.63 28.36
C SER A 341 3.00 -2.30 28.87
N THR A 342 2.66 -1.01 29.00
CA THR A 342 1.31 -0.53 29.35
C THR A 342 0.24 -0.88 28.32
N HIS A 343 0.64 -1.24 27.10
CA HIS A 343 -0.25 -1.62 25.99
C HIS A 343 -0.10 -3.10 25.58
N ALA A 344 0.64 -3.90 26.36
CA ALA A 344 0.98 -5.28 25.97
C ALA A 344 -0.26 -6.18 25.83
N GLU A 345 -1.24 -6.03 26.71
CA GLU A 345 -2.50 -6.79 26.65
C GLU A 345 -3.34 -6.39 25.43
N GLN A 346 -3.49 -5.09 25.19
CA GLN A 346 -4.21 -4.57 24.03
C GLN A 346 -3.54 -4.97 22.71
N LEU A 347 -2.21 -5.02 22.67
CA LEU A 347 -1.46 -5.49 21.50
C LEU A 347 -1.70 -6.99 21.26
N LEU A 348 -1.69 -7.81 22.31
CA LEU A 348 -1.95 -9.24 22.19
C LEU A 348 -3.38 -9.51 21.69
N GLU A 349 -4.38 -8.80 22.22
CA GLU A 349 -5.75 -8.88 21.73
C GLU A 349 -5.86 -8.44 20.27
N LEU A 350 -5.20 -7.34 19.90
CA LEU A 350 -5.15 -6.87 18.52
C LEU A 350 -4.59 -7.94 17.58
N GLU A 351 -3.49 -8.60 17.93
CA GLU A 351 -2.88 -9.68 17.14
C GLU A 351 -3.87 -10.83 16.89
N GLN A 352 -4.64 -11.22 17.91
CA GLN A 352 -5.68 -12.26 17.79
C GLN A 352 -6.83 -11.84 16.86
N TRP A 353 -7.30 -10.59 16.97
CA TRP A 353 -8.34 -10.06 16.09
C TRP A 353 -7.87 -9.96 14.64
N LEU A 354 -6.61 -9.60 14.40
CA LEU A 354 -6.02 -9.55 13.07
C LEU A 354 -5.92 -10.94 12.43
N GLU A 355 -5.52 -11.95 13.21
CA GLU A 355 -5.49 -13.34 12.74
C GLU A 355 -6.89 -13.86 12.43
N GLN A 356 -7.88 -13.56 13.28
CA GLN A 356 -9.28 -13.92 13.02
C GLN A 356 -9.83 -13.20 11.78
N ALA A 357 -9.52 -11.92 11.60
CA ALA A 357 -9.93 -11.15 10.42
C ALA A 357 -9.33 -11.72 9.13
N GLY A 358 -8.04 -12.08 9.16
CA GLY A 358 -7.36 -12.73 8.04
C GLY A 358 -8.00 -14.07 7.66
N ARG A 359 -8.32 -14.91 8.65
CA ARG A 359 -9.05 -16.18 8.41
C ARG A 359 -10.41 -15.95 7.78
N GLY A 360 -11.18 -14.98 8.29
CA GLY A 360 -12.48 -14.59 7.72
C GLY A 360 -12.36 -14.12 6.28
N ALA A 361 -11.36 -13.27 5.99
CA ALA A 361 -11.10 -12.77 4.64
C ALA A 361 -10.73 -13.89 3.66
N ARG A 362 -9.84 -14.80 4.07
CA ARG A 362 -9.46 -15.96 3.24
C ARG A 362 -10.63 -16.90 2.99
N ALA A 363 -11.48 -17.15 4.00
CA ALA A 363 -12.68 -17.95 3.84
C ALA A 363 -13.66 -17.34 2.82
N GLU A 364 -13.86 -16.02 2.85
CA GLU A 364 -14.70 -15.32 1.86
C GLU A 364 -14.11 -15.40 0.44
N ARG A 365 -12.79 -15.23 0.31
CA ARG A 365 -12.11 -15.33 -0.99
C ARG A 365 -12.07 -16.74 -1.56
N ALA A 366 -12.02 -17.76 -0.71
CA ALA A 366 -11.97 -19.16 -1.13
C ALA A 366 -13.13 -19.52 -2.09
N LEU A 367 -14.31 -18.95 -1.86
CA LEU A 367 -15.48 -19.08 -2.73
C LEU A 367 -15.22 -18.58 -4.15
N ARG A 368 -14.48 -17.48 -4.30
CA ARG A 368 -14.08 -16.94 -5.62
C ARG A 368 -12.97 -17.75 -6.27
N PHE A 369 -12.18 -18.46 -5.46
CA PHE A 369 -11.07 -19.29 -5.91
C PHE A 369 -11.48 -20.72 -6.27
N SER A 370 -12.77 -21.06 -6.17
CA SER A 370 -13.28 -22.43 -6.37
C SER A 370 -12.57 -23.44 -5.47
N LEU A 371 -12.11 -23.01 -4.30
CA LEU A 371 -11.56 -23.89 -3.28
C LEU A 371 -12.73 -24.48 -2.50
N THR A 372 -12.80 -25.80 -2.40
CA THR A 372 -13.81 -26.47 -1.58
C THR A 372 -13.63 -26.07 -0.12
N ALA A 373 -14.74 -25.80 0.58
CA ALA A 373 -14.73 -25.58 2.03
C ALA A 373 -14.24 -26.85 2.74
N SER A 374 -12.94 -26.91 2.98
CA SER A 374 -12.22 -27.94 3.73
C SER A 374 -11.58 -27.27 4.94
N ASP A 375 -11.21 -28.03 5.96
CA ASP A 375 -10.46 -27.53 7.13
C ASP A 375 -9.11 -26.87 6.78
N GLN A 376 -8.68 -26.98 5.51
CA GLN A 376 -7.44 -26.42 4.97
C GLN A 376 -7.61 -25.19 4.07
N VAL A 377 -8.75 -24.48 4.12
CA VAL A 377 -8.97 -23.29 3.28
C VAL A 377 -7.87 -22.23 3.48
N ASP A 378 -7.40 -22.06 4.71
CA ASP A 378 -6.34 -21.11 5.06
C ASP A 378 -5.03 -21.43 4.32
N GLU A 379 -4.54 -22.67 4.48
CA GLU A 379 -3.34 -23.19 3.83
C GLU A 379 -3.47 -23.14 2.31
N ALA A 380 -4.64 -23.49 1.77
CA ALA A 380 -4.89 -23.49 0.33
C ALA A 380 -4.85 -22.08 -0.29
N VAL A 381 -5.34 -21.06 0.42
CA VAL A 381 -5.23 -19.66 -0.05
C VAL A 381 -3.78 -19.19 0.02
N LEU A 382 -3.06 -19.47 1.11
CA LEU A 382 -1.66 -19.09 1.27
C LEU A 382 -0.75 -19.76 0.23
N ALA A 383 -0.98 -21.04 -0.06
CA ALA A 383 -0.21 -21.81 -1.03
C ALA A 383 -0.34 -21.30 -2.47
N ARG A 384 -1.41 -20.56 -2.81
CA ARG A 384 -1.57 -19.95 -4.14
C ARG A 384 -0.62 -18.77 -4.36
N SER A 385 -0.29 -18.05 -3.29
CA SER A 385 0.51 -16.82 -3.34
C SER A 385 2.01 -17.10 -3.17
N ARG A 386 2.36 -18.24 -2.55
CA ARG A 386 3.74 -18.61 -2.19
C ARG A 386 4.44 -19.47 -3.24
#